data_AF-A0ABD1MKA3-F1
#
_entry.id   AF-A0ABD1MKA3-F1
#
_cell.length_a   1.000
_cell.length_b   1.000
_cell.length_c   1.000
_cell.angle_alpha   90.00
_cell.angle_beta   90.00
_cell.angle_gamma   90.00
#
_symmetry.space_group_name_H-M   'P 1'
#
loop_
_entity.id
_entity.type
_entity.pdbx_description
1 polymer ?
#
loop_
_entity_poly.entity_id
_entity_poly.type
_entity_poly.pdbx_seq_one_letter_code
_entity_poly.pdbx_strand_id
1 'polypeptide(L)'
;MLERWVWILDKGFLWEDVALAVDGEFGIFEGRTFALIHPVVMISLFLYTLWAGYLGWQWRRVRTIQNEINELKKQVKPTPVTPEGKALEVPPSQVELKIQQLNEERKELLKGSYMDRHYNAGSILLGFGVLESVDGGLNTWISSGKLFAGPHLFAGAGEGCGNDCIPYPRE
;
A
#
# COMPACT_ATOMS: atom_id res chain seq x y z
N MET A 1 -9.45 51.36 -28.82
CA MET A 1 -8.39 50.33 -28.90
C MET A 1 -7.56 50.21 -27.61
N LEU A 2 -7.62 51.19 -26.69
CA LEU A 2 -6.92 51.18 -25.39
C LEU A 2 -7.73 50.54 -24.24
N GLU A 3 -9.06 50.49 -24.32
CA GLU A 3 -9.95 49.91 -23.29
C GLU A 3 -9.78 48.38 -23.10
N ARG A 4 -9.36 47.65 -24.15
CA ARG A 4 -9.25 46.18 -24.14
C ARG A 4 -7.96 45.67 -23.47
N TRP A 5 -6.99 46.56 -23.24
CA TRP A 5 -5.73 46.24 -22.57
C TRP A 5 -5.78 46.42 -21.05
N VAL A 6 -6.68 47.28 -20.55
CA VAL A 6 -6.91 47.48 -19.10
C VAL A 6 -7.46 46.19 -18.46
N TRP A 7 -8.34 45.48 -19.16
CA TRP A 7 -8.91 44.20 -18.70
C TRP A 7 -7.92 43.04 -18.59
N ILE A 8 -6.79 43.10 -19.31
CA ILE A 8 -5.74 42.06 -19.28
C ILE A 8 -4.78 42.30 -18.11
N LEU A 9 -4.52 43.55 -17.76
CA LEU A 9 -3.66 43.91 -16.63
C LEU A 9 -4.37 43.82 -15.27
N ASP A 10 -5.69 43.97 -15.23
CA ASP A 10 -6.50 43.81 -14.00
C ASP A 10 -6.73 42.33 -13.61
N LYS A 11 -6.71 41.42 -14.58
CA LYS A 11 -6.93 39.96 -14.35
C LYS A 11 -5.67 39.15 -14.01
N GLY A 12 -4.52 39.80 -13.90
CA GLY A 12 -3.27 39.16 -13.48
C GLY A 12 -3.13 38.97 -11.97
N PHE A 13 -4.02 39.55 -11.16
CA PHE A 13 -3.82 39.69 -9.71
C PHE A 13 -4.73 38.81 -8.85
N LEU A 14 -5.82 38.24 -9.39
CA LEU A 14 -6.86 37.59 -8.58
C LEU A 14 -6.75 36.05 -8.44
N TRP A 15 -5.58 35.47 -8.69
CA TRP A 15 -5.37 34.02 -8.55
C TRP A 15 -4.53 33.63 -7.33
N GLU A 16 -3.91 34.59 -6.63
CA GLU A 16 -3.12 34.30 -5.43
C GLU A 16 -3.98 34.15 -4.16
N ASP A 17 -5.19 34.72 -4.14
CA ASP A 17 -6.00 34.86 -2.92
C ASP A 17 -6.87 33.64 -2.55
N VAL A 18 -6.98 32.62 -3.42
CA VAL A 18 -7.80 31.41 -3.15
C VAL A 18 -7.01 30.25 -2.53
N ALA A 19 -5.70 30.42 -2.29
CA ALA A 19 -4.82 29.37 -1.79
C ALA A 19 -4.01 29.76 -0.54
N LEU A 20 -4.40 30.84 0.15
CA LEU A 20 -3.92 31.14 1.49
C LEU A 20 -4.93 30.58 2.49
N ALA A 21 -4.40 29.80 3.45
CA ALA A 21 -5.15 29.06 4.46
C ALA A 21 -6.18 29.94 5.18
N VAL A 22 -7.28 29.32 5.62
CA VAL A 22 -8.36 29.91 6.43
C VAL A 22 -7.79 30.68 7.62
N ASP A 23 -7.55 31.98 7.39
CA ASP A 23 -7.50 33.11 8.32
C ASP A 23 -6.97 32.89 9.76
N GLY A 24 -5.94 32.08 9.95
CA GLY A 24 -5.26 31.98 11.25
C GLY A 24 -6.08 31.27 12.34
N GLU A 25 -7.11 30.50 11.98
CA GLU A 25 -8.05 29.89 12.94
C GLU A 25 -7.47 28.66 13.67
N PHE A 26 -6.45 27.98 13.10
CA PHE A 26 -5.88 26.75 13.66
C PHE A 26 -4.50 26.92 14.33
N GLY A 27 -3.96 28.15 14.37
CA GLY A 27 -2.78 28.48 15.18
C GLY A 27 -1.53 27.65 14.84
N ILE A 28 -0.91 26.99 15.82
CA ILE A 28 0.35 26.23 15.64
C ILE A 28 0.18 25.00 14.70
N PHE A 29 -1.07 24.59 14.43
CA PHE A 29 -1.39 23.53 13.47
C PHE A 29 -1.40 24.01 12.02
N GLU A 30 -1.34 25.32 11.80
CA GLU A 30 -1.52 25.97 10.50
C GLU A 30 -0.20 26.13 9.73
N GLY A 31 0.70 25.15 9.86
CA GLY A 31 2.06 25.31 9.36
C GLY A 31 2.79 24.04 8.94
N ARG A 32 4.05 24.28 8.54
CA ARG A 32 5.09 23.34 8.05
C ARG A 32 5.20 22.02 8.83
N THR A 33 4.77 21.99 10.08
CA THR A 33 4.76 20.80 10.95
C THR A 33 3.69 19.78 10.53
N PHE A 34 2.48 20.23 10.16
CA PHE A 34 1.42 19.34 9.66
C PHE A 34 1.75 18.84 8.25
N ALA A 35 2.42 19.68 7.45
CA ALA A 35 2.95 19.30 6.14
C ALA A 35 4.01 18.18 6.21
N LEU A 36 4.70 18.00 7.35
CA LEU A 36 5.64 16.90 7.57
C LEU A 36 4.96 15.58 7.98
N ILE A 37 3.69 15.61 8.39
CA ILE A 37 2.95 14.39 8.73
C ILE A 37 2.76 13.54 7.48
N HIS A 38 2.38 14.16 6.36
CA HIS A 38 2.16 13.44 5.10
C HIS A 38 3.36 12.63 4.60
N PRO A 39 4.60 13.17 4.46
CA PRO A 39 5.75 12.38 4.06
C PRO A 39 6.13 11.30 5.09
N VAL A 40 5.92 11.55 6.39
CA VAL A 40 6.15 10.54 7.43
C VAL A 40 5.15 9.39 7.30
N VAL A 41 3.86 9.70 7.11
CA VAL A 41 2.80 8.72 6.88
C VAL A 41 3.09 7.91 5.62
N MET A 42 3.46 8.56 4.51
CA MET A 42 3.80 7.88 3.25
C MET A 42 4.99 6.92 3.39
N ILE A 43 6.05 7.33 4.09
CA ILE A 43 7.19 6.44 4.38
C ILE A 43 6.76 5.27 5.27
N SER A 44 5.95 5.54 6.30
CA SER A 44 5.49 4.50 7.22
C SER A 44 4.59 3.46 6.52
N LEU A 45 3.66 3.90 5.66
CA LEU A 45 2.82 3.04 4.84
C LEU A 45 3.63 2.21 3.84
N PHE A 46 4.65 2.82 3.24
CA PHE A 46 5.55 2.12 2.34
C PHE A 46 6.30 0.99 3.06
N LEU A 47 6.92 1.27 4.22
CA LEU A 47 7.61 0.25 5.03
C LEU A 47 6.64 -0.84 5.53
N TYR A 48 5.43 -0.46 5.93
CA TYR A 48 4.41 -1.41 6.37
C TYR A 48 3.94 -2.31 5.21
N THR A 49 3.85 -1.78 4.00
CA THR A 49 3.53 -2.55 2.79
C THR A 49 4.64 -3.56 2.47
N LEU A 50 5.91 -3.17 2.58
CA LEU A 50 7.05 -4.10 2.44
C LEU A 50 6.97 -5.23 3.47
N TRP A 51 6.63 -4.91 4.71
CA TRP A 51 6.45 -5.90 5.77
C TRP A 51 5.28 -6.85 5.49
N ALA A 52 4.12 -6.33 5.05
CA ALA A 52 2.99 -7.15 4.64
C ALA A 52 3.36 -8.07 3.46
N GLY A 53 4.15 -7.57 2.51
CA GLY A 53 4.72 -8.36 1.41
C GLY A 53 5.63 -9.49 1.89
N TYR A 54 6.49 -9.22 2.87
CA TYR A 54 7.34 -10.23 3.50
C TYR A 54 6.52 -11.36 4.15
N LEU A 55 5.47 -11.04 4.91
CA LEU A 55 4.57 -12.06 5.49
C LEU A 55 3.91 -12.92 4.41
N GLY A 56 3.47 -12.30 3.31
CA GLY A 56 2.88 -13.02 2.17
C GLY A 56 3.89 -13.93 1.46
N TRP A 57 5.17 -13.56 1.43
CA TRP A 57 6.23 -14.43 0.94
C TRP A 57 6.47 -15.61 1.89
N GLN A 58 6.55 -15.40 3.21
CA GLN A 58 6.71 -16.49 4.17
C GLN A 58 5.58 -17.53 4.03
N TRP A 59 4.33 -17.08 3.80
CA TRP A 59 3.21 -17.98 3.52
C TRP A 59 3.35 -18.75 2.18
N ARG A 60 3.92 -18.13 1.13
CA ARG A 60 4.28 -18.85 -0.10
C ARG A 60 5.35 -19.91 0.17
N ARG A 61 6.38 -19.58 0.95
CA ARG A 61 7.51 -20.48 1.26
C ARG A 61 7.06 -21.78 1.92
N VAL A 62 6.12 -21.71 2.88
CA VAL A 62 5.53 -22.90 3.52
C VAL A 62 4.91 -23.87 2.51
N ARG A 63 4.26 -23.35 1.46
CA ARG A 63 3.61 -24.15 0.42
C ARG A 63 4.60 -24.70 -0.61
N THR A 64 5.64 -23.93 -0.96
CA THR A 64 6.66 -24.39 -1.91
C THR A 64 7.54 -25.49 -1.30
N ILE A 65 7.95 -25.35 -0.03
CA ILE A 65 8.73 -26.37 0.68
C ILE A 65 8.00 -27.72 0.69
N GLN A 66 6.68 -27.71 0.88
CA GLN A 66 5.90 -28.94 0.88
C GLN A 66 5.95 -29.67 -0.48
N ASN A 67 5.98 -28.92 -1.58
CA ASN A 67 6.12 -29.49 -2.92
C ASN A 67 7.53 -30.04 -3.13
N GLU A 68 8.56 -29.28 -2.74
CA GLU A 68 9.97 -29.70 -2.80
C GLU A 68 10.20 -31.01 -2.02
N ILE A 69 9.65 -31.12 -0.80
CA ILE A 69 9.74 -32.34 0.01
C ILE A 69 9.06 -33.53 -0.70
N ASN A 70 7.89 -33.32 -1.30
CA ASN A 70 7.16 -34.38 -1.98
C ASN A 70 7.90 -34.86 -3.24
N GLU A 71 8.57 -33.97 -3.97
CA GLU A 71 9.42 -34.31 -5.12
C GLU A 71 10.69 -35.05 -4.69
N LEU A 72 11.38 -34.57 -3.65
CA LEU A 72 12.56 -35.24 -3.10
C LEU A 72 12.20 -36.64 -2.57
N LYS A 73 11.05 -36.79 -1.90
CA LYS A 73 10.55 -38.11 -1.45
C LYS A 73 10.25 -39.07 -2.60
N LYS A 74 9.87 -38.58 -3.79
CA LYS A 74 9.68 -39.42 -4.98
C LYS A 74 11.02 -39.90 -5.54
N GLN A 75 12.08 -39.09 -5.44
CA GLN A 75 13.44 -39.49 -5.83
C GLN A 75 14.04 -40.53 -4.85
N VAL A 76 13.53 -40.62 -3.62
CA VAL A 76 14.03 -41.50 -2.55
C VAL A 76 13.35 -42.89 -2.50
N LYS A 77 12.46 -43.28 -3.43
CA LYS A 77 11.85 -44.63 -3.47
C LYS A 77 12.19 -45.43 -4.75
N PRO A 78 12.38 -46.76 -4.63
CA PRO A 78 13.54 -47.44 -4.09
C PRO A 78 14.51 -47.87 -5.21
N THR A 79 15.80 -47.85 -4.92
CA THR A 79 16.81 -48.58 -5.69
C THR A 79 16.41 -50.06 -5.76
N PRO A 80 16.47 -50.73 -6.94
CA PRO A 80 16.04 -52.12 -7.06
C PRO A 80 16.88 -53.01 -6.14
N VAL A 81 16.19 -53.89 -5.39
CA VAL A 81 16.80 -54.98 -4.62
C VAL A 81 17.47 -55.97 -5.58
N THR A 82 18.80 -56.03 -5.54
CA THR A 82 19.59 -57.18 -6.01
C THR A 82 19.74 -58.17 -4.83
N PRO A 83 19.57 -59.49 -5.03
CA PRO A 83 19.31 -60.48 -3.99
C PRO A 83 20.56 -60.95 -3.21
N GLU A 84 21.51 -60.06 -2.88
CA GLU A 84 22.72 -60.46 -2.15
C GLU A 84 23.04 -59.44 -1.06
N GLY A 85 22.76 -59.84 0.19
CA GLY A 85 22.86 -59.04 1.40
C GLY A 85 24.28 -58.57 1.72
N LYS A 86 24.71 -57.49 1.09
CA LYS A 86 25.83 -56.67 1.55
C LYS A 86 25.49 -55.20 1.42
N ALA A 87 25.10 -54.60 2.55
CA ALA A 87 24.87 -53.18 2.70
C ALA A 87 26.19 -52.43 2.43
N LEU A 88 26.26 -51.77 1.28
CA LEU A 88 27.24 -50.72 1.04
C LEU A 88 26.77 -49.50 1.82
N GLU A 89 27.53 -49.12 2.84
CA GLU A 89 27.37 -47.87 3.58
C GLU A 89 27.60 -46.70 2.63
N VAL A 90 26.52 -46.20 2.03
CA VAL A 90 26.52 -44.90 1.35
C VAL A 90 26.20 -43.88 2.44
N PRO A 91 27.07 -42.87 2.68
CA PRO A 91 26.86 -41.86 3.72
C PRO A 91 25.47 -41.24 3.55
N PRO A 92 24.78 -40.84 4.65
CA PRO A 92 23.41 -40.33 4.59
C PRO A 92 23.33 -39.30 3.47
N SER A 93 22.58 -39.66 2.42
CA SER A 93 22.64 -38.97 1.15
C SER A 93 22.25 -37.52 1.39
N GLN A 94 22.95 -36.58 0.75
CA GLN A 94 22.73 -35.12 0.90
C GLN A 94 21.25 -34.71 0.76
N VAL A 95 20.47 -35.55 0.07
CA VAL A 95 19.03 -35.47 -0.13
C VAL A 95 18.23 -35.69 1.15
N GLU A 96 18.55 -36.70 1.98
CA GLU A 96 17.84 -36.97 3.23
C GLU A 96 18.10 -35.88 4.30
N LEU A 97 19.33 -35.38 4.38
CA LEU A 97 19.66 -34.22 5.22
C LEU A 97 18.87 -32.98 4.79
N LYS A 98 18.77 -32.73 3.47
CA LYS A 98 17.99 -31.61 2.93
C LYS A 98 16.49 -31.75 3.20
N ILE A 99 15.94 -32.98 3.16
CA ILE A 99 14.55 -33.24 3.53
C ILE A 99 14.32 -32.94 5.02
N GLN A 100 15.25 -33.30 5.91
CA GLN A 100 15.13 -33.01 7.34
C GLN A 100 15.15 -31.50 7.61
N GLN A 101 16.12 -30.79 7.01
CA GLN A 101 16.23 -29.32 7.10
C GLN A 101 14.95 -28.61 6.60
N LEU A 102 14.42 -29.01 5.44
CA LEU A 102 13.20 -28.43 4.89
C LEU A 102 11.97 -28.71 5.77
N ASN A 103 11.92 -29.87 6.44
CA ASN A 103 10.83 -30.17 7.39
C ASN A 103 10.94 -29.33 8.66
N GLU A 104 12.15 -29.05 9.15
CA GLU A 104 12.40 -28.15 10.29
C GLU A 104 12.03 -26.71 9.94
N GLU A 105 12.51 -26.19 8.81
CA GLU A 105 12.17 -24.86 8.28
C GLU A 105 10.64 -24.71 8.19
N ARG A 106 9.94 -25.70 7.61
CA ARG A 106 8.49 -25.67 7.52
C ARG A 106 7.80 -25.63 8.88
N LYS A 107 8.29 -26.39 9.87
CA LYS A 107 7.72 -26.39 11.23
C LYS A 107 7.91 -25.04 11.91
N GLU A 108 9.08 -24.43 11.76
CA GLU A 108 9.35 -23.08 12.27
C GLU A 108 8.45 -22.04 11.62
N LEU A 109 8.30 -22.12 10.30
CA LEU A 109 7.45 -21.19 9.57
C LEU A 109 5.96 -21.35 9.92
N LEU A 110 5.50 -22.58 10.18
CA LEU A 110 4.13 -22.83 10.63
C LEU A 110 3.85 -22.27 12.03
N LYS A 111 4.83 -22.28 12.95
CA LYS A 111 4.70 -21.66 14.28
C LYS A 111 4.46 -20.15 14.20
N GLY A 112 4.93 -19.50 13.13
CA GLY A 112 4.79 -18.05 12.96
C GLY A 112 3.39 -17.57 12.57
N SER A 113 2.46 -18.47 12.21
CA SER A 113 1.13 -18.18 11.63
C SER A 113 1.12 -16.98 10.65
N TYR A 114 1.94 -17.07 9.60
CA TYR A 114 2.10 -15.99 8.63
C TYR A 114 0.85 -15.70 7.78
N MET A 115 -0.08 -16.66 7.69
CA MET A 115 -1.34 -16.48 6.97
C MET A 115 -2.23 -15.46 7.68
N ASP A 116 -2.52 -15.67 8.96
CA ASP A 116 -3.36 -14.78 9.76
C ASP A 116 -2.71 -13.40 9.90
N ARG A 117 -1.39 -13.35 10.10
CA ARG A 117 -0.64 -12.10 10.19
C ARG A 117 -0.69 -11.30 8.88
N HIS A 118 -0.54 -11.95 7.73
CA HIS A 118 -0.63 -11.27 6.44
C HIS A 118 -2.06 -10.76 6.19
N TYR A 119 -3.08 -11.55 6.53
CA TYR A 119 -4.48 -11.14 6.41
C TYR A 119 -4.78 -9.93 7.29
N ASN A 120 -4.44 -10.00 8.58
CA ASN A 120 -4.63 -8.90 9.52
C ASN A 120 -3.86 -7.64 9.11
N ALA A 121 -2.61 -7.80 8.66
CA ALA A 121 -1.80 -6.69 8.17
C ALA A 121 -2.45 -6.01 6.96
N GLY A 122 -2.95 -6.80 6.00
CA GLY A 122 -3.67 -6.30 4.83
C GLY A 122 -4.96 -5.59 5.19
N SER A 123 -5.75 -6.12 6.13
CA SER A 123 -6.97 -5.48 6.61
C SER A 123 -6.70 -4.12 7.26
N ILE A 124 -5.63 -4.00 8.06
CA ILE A 124 -5.23 -2.72 8.67
C ILE A 124 -4.80 -1.72 7.61
N LEU A 125 -3.96 -2.14 6.64
CA LEU A 125 -3.51 -1.27 5.55
C LEU A 125 -4.71 -0.74 4.74
N LEU A 126 -5.67 -1.62 4.42
CA LEU A 126 -6.87 -1.26 3.68
C LEU A 126 -7.76 -0.31 4.49
N GLY A 127 -7.97 -0.59 5.78
CA GLY A 127 -8.74 0.29 6.66
C GLY A 127 -8.12 1.67 6.77
N PHE A 128 -6.80 1.76 6.93
CA PHE A 128 -6.09 3.03 6.97
C PHE A 128 -6.19 3.79 5.64
N GLY A 129 -6.03 3.11 4.50
CA GLY A 129 -6.16 3.75 3.18
C GLY A 129 -7.55 4.31 2.89
N VAL A 130 -8.62 3.67 3.41
CA VAL A 130 -9.99 4.20 3.32
C VAL A 130 -10.12 5.46 4.18
N LEU A 131 -9.58 5.47 5.40
CA LEU A 131 -9.62 6.64 6.27
C LEU A 131 -8.82 7.81 5.67
N GLU A 132 -7.65 7.55 5.07
CA GLU A 132 -6.84 8.57 4.39
C GLU A 132 -7.58 9.18 3.18
N SER A 133 -8.35 8.37 2.45
CA SER A 133 -9.17 8.84 1.34
C SER A 133 -10.29 9.80 1.80
N VAL A 134 -10.89 9.51 2.95
CA VAL A 134 -11.93 10.38 3.55
C VAL A 134 -11.31 11.63 4.17
N ASP A 135 -10.19 11.49 4.87
CA ASP A 135 -9.45 12.59 5.51
C ASP A 135 -8.95 13.60 4.47
N GLY A 136 -8.48 13.15 3.30
CA GLY A 136 -8.09 14.06 2.21
C GLY A 136 -9.25 14.93 1.70
N GLY A 137 -10.46 14.36 1.61
CA GLY A 137 -11.68 15.12 1.26
C GLY A 137 -12.09 16.10 2.36
N LEU A 138 -12.01 15.68 3.63
CA LEU A 138 -12.31 16.52 4.77
C LEU A 138 -11.32 17.68 4.91
N ASN A 139 -10.02 17.41 4.78
CA ASN A 139 -8.97 18.42 4.81
C ASN A 139 -9.20 19.51 3.76
N THR A 140 -9.58 19.13 2.54
CA THR A 140 -9.91 20.08 1.47
C THR A 140 -11.14 20.92 1.81
N TRP A 141 -12.18 20.30 2.39
CA TRP A 141 -13.37 21.03 2.83
C TRP A 141 -13.07 22.02 3.95
N ILE A 142 -12.26 21.63 4.94
CA ILE A 142 -11.83 22.50 6.04
C ILE A 142 -10.98 23.66 5.51
N SER A 143 -10.07 23.41 4.56
CA SER A 143 -9.16 24.45 4.04
C SER A 143 -9.78 25.42 3.04
N SER A 144 -10.84 25.02 2.32
CA SER A 144 -11.36 25.79 1.19
C SER A 144 -12.86 26.06 1.26
N GLY A 145 -13.57 25.55 2.27
CA GLY A 145 -15.03 25.63 2.42
C GLY A 145 -15.81 24.95 1.30
N LYS A 146 -15.13 24.23 0.40
CA LYS A 146 -15.66 23.59 -0.80
C LYS A 146 -15.07 22.19 -0.92
N LEU A 147 -15.91 21.19 -1.18
CA LEU A 147 -15.49 19.77 -1.28
C LEU A 147 -14.65 19.50 -2.55
N PHE A 148 -14.71 20.39 -3.54
CA PHE A 148 -13.96 20.29 -4.80
C PHE A 148 -13.28 21.62 -5.13
N ALA A 149 -11.95 21.63 -5.11
CA ALA A 149 -11.13 22.77 -5.49
C ALA A 149 -11.02 22.85 -7.03
N GLY A 150 -12.07 23.38 -7.67
CA GLY A 150 -12.01 23.84 -9.05
C GLY A 150 -12.67 22.94 -10.12
N PRO A 151 -13.13 23.52 -11.25
CA PRO A 151 -13.81 22.80 -12.34
C PRO A 151 -12.98 21.67 -12.99
N HIS A 152 -11.67 21.69 -12.82
CA HIS A 152 -10.72 20.74 -13.43
C HIS A 152 -10.73 19.37 -12.75
N LEU A 153 -11.17 19.26 -11.49
CA LEU A 153 -11.38 17.98 -10.81
C LEU A 153 -12.61 17.23 -11.35
N PHE A 154 -13.67 17.96 -11.72
CA PHE A 154 -14.88 17.39 -12.35
C PHE A 154 -14.63 16.91 -13.79
N ALA A 155 -13.79 17.63 -14.54
CA ALA A 155 -13.35 17.20 -15.87
C ALA A 155 -12.57 15.86 -15.82
N GLY A 156 -11.84 15.59 -14.73
CA GLY A 156 -11.14 14.32 -14.52
C GLY A 156 -12.03 13.18 -14.02
N ALA A 157 -13.13 13.49 -13.31
CA ALA A 157 -14.07 12.50 -12.77
C ALA A 157 -15.20 12.10 -13.75
N GLY A 158 -15.28 12.71 -14.94
CA GLY A 158 -16.31 12.41 -15.93
C GLY A 158 -17.71 12.92 -15.56
N GLU A 159 -17.84 13.65 -14.46
CA GLU A 159 -19.04 14.41 -14.14
C GLU A 159 -19.00 15.71 -14.95
N GLY A 160 -19.54 15.64 -16.16
CA GLY A 160 -19.82 16.81 -16.97
C GLY A 160 -20.88 17.67 -16.28
N CYS A 161 -20.47 18.56 -15.38
CA CYS A 161 -21.27 19.73 -15.02
C CYS A 161 -21.27 20.69 -16.20
N GLY A 162 -22.18 20.45 -17.14
CA GLY A 162 -22.60 21.47 -18.09
C GLY A 162 -23.24 22.62 -17.32
N ASN A 163 -22.59 23.78 -17.35
CA ASN A 163 -23.07 25.15 -17.11
C ASN A 163 -24.00 25.49 -15.91
N ASP A 164 -24.45 24.57 -15.07
CA ASP A 164 -25.54 24.82 -14.10
C ASP A 164 -25.15 24.69 -12.61
N CYS A 165 -23.86 24.74 -12.28
CA CYS A 165 -23.43 24.84 -10.87
C CYS A 165 -23.18 26.30 -10.43
N ILE A 166 -24.22 27.13 -10.51
CA ILE A 166 -24.41 28.25 -9.59
C ILE A 166 -25.87 28.21 -9.15
N PRO A 167 -26.12 27.94 -7.85
CA PRO A 167 -26.75 29.01 -7.09
C PRO A 167 -26.24 29.05 -5.65
N TYR A 168 -25.64 30.18 -5.25
CA TYR A 168 -26.06 30.86 -4.03
C TYR A 168 -25.94 32.38 -4.26
N PRO A 169 -26.85 33.18 -3.69
CA PRO A 169 -26.94 34.61 -3.94
C PRO A 169 -25.84 35.33 -3.14
N ARG A 170 -25.26 36.35 -3.76
CA ARG A 170 -24.38 37.32 -3.12
C ARG A 170 -25.25 38.49 -2.67
N GLU A 171 -25.46 38.65 -1.37
CA GLU A 171 -25.60 39.99 -0.77
C GLU A 171 -24.21 40.61 -0.68
#